data_AF-A0A3M2A6S3-F1
#
_entry.id   AF-A0A3M2A6S3-F1
#
_cell.length_a   1.000
_cell.length_b   1.000
_cell.length_c   1.000
_cell.angle_alpha   90.00
_cell.angle_beta   90.00
_cell.angle_gamma   90.00
#
_symmetry.space_group_name_H-M   'P 1'
#
loop_
_entity.id
_entity.type
_entity.pdbx_description
1 polymer ?
#
loop_
_entity_poly.entity_id
_entity_poly.type
_entity_poly.pdbx_seq_one_letter_code
_entity_poly.pdbx_strand_id
1 'polypeptide(L)'
;MRGLRPWWVVAVAAWLLGAPGTAAAEHRSRMPSAATGGHADPDGPSPVRARAVIRPLVVVRALGHVGAAHLRHACRTILARYPVRCEIAPPRDVMQAMPAWNDARRQVDGRVLLDRLFVDRTDALVEVNLTPLDVYEGARPFVFGLASLSDRVAIVSLARVTDNASRPDARSANRLRKLVLHEVGHALGLGHHDDPSCVMRRDGTPESLDSAPDAPCAACRHELERRLELLSHPGQAYVDRVRGHLARGEIEDARYHAARAAHRFSDDAGLLIALGRAFLDAAVLNDAISLLDLALHRNPDLAEAHAYRALALEARGRPGDLAAARAHAWRAEELDPRWTYLGVSGEAAARAQGPRGDVHRRSRAVR
;
A
#
# COMPACT_ATOMS: atom_id res chain seq x y z
N MET A 1 -51.63 4.98 6.66
CA MET A 1 -51.65 6.25 5.91
C MET A 1 -50.30 6.43 5.24
N ARG A 2 -50.31 6.44 3.90
CA ARG A 2 -49.46 7.14 2.91
C ARG A 2 -47.99 7.41 3.32
N GLY A 3 -46.98 6.79 2.70
CA GLY A 3 -46.44 7.10 1.34
C GLY A 3 -45.29 8.11 1.51
N LEU A 4 -44.10 8.06 0.90
CA LEU A 4 -43.57 7.50 -0.34
C LEU A 4 -42.03 7.46 -0.23
N ARG A 5 -41.37 6.46 -0.82
CA ARG A 5 -40.04 6.59 -1.48
C ARG A 5 -40.31 6.98 -2.96
N PRO A 6 -39.33 7.26 -3.86
CA PRO A 6 -37.89 7.57 -3.74
C PRO A 6 -37.49 8.80 -4.62
N TRP A 7 -36.21 9.19 -4.64
CA TRP A 7 -35.60 9.88 -5.79
C TRP A 7 -34.32 9.16 -6.21
N TRP A 8 -34.38 8.55 -7.40
CA TRP A 8 -33.24 8.28 -8.27
C TRP A 8 -33.11 9.49 -9.21
N VAL A 9 -31.89 9.86 -9.59
CA VAL A 9 -31.64 10.52 -10.89
C VAL A 9 -30.50 9.78 -11.56
N VAL A 10 -30.84 9.10 -12.65
CA VAL A 10 -29.97 8.68 -13.74
C VAL A 10 -30.15 9.72 -14.86
N ALA A 11 -29.07 10.12 -15.52
CA ALA A 11 -29.15 10.70 -16.86
C ALA A 11 -28.00 10.18 -17.73
N VAL A 12 -28.36 9.60 -18.87
CA VAL A 12 -27.53 9.13 -19.97
C VAL A 12 -28.11 9.69 -21.28
N ALA A 13 -27.21 9.98 -22.24
CA ALA A 13 -27.41 10.30 -23.68
C ALA A 13 -27.80 11.76 -24.01
N ALA A 14 -27.37 12.40 -25.11
CA ALA A 14 -27.04 11.87 -26.43
C ALA A 14 -26.12 12.78 -27.30
N TRP A 15 -25.98 12.35 -28.56
CA TRP A 15 -25.02 12.58 -29.66
C TRP A 15 -25.01 13.91 -30.47
N LEU A 16 -23.88 14.11 -31.17
CA LEU A 16 -23.60 14.73 -32.50
C LEU A 16 -23.98 16.20 -32.83
N LEU A 17 -22.96 17.00 -33.23
CA LEU A 17 -22.66 17.47 -34.61
C LEU A 17 -21.69 18.67 -34.56
N GLY A 18 -20.69 18.71 -35.45
CA GLY A 18 -20.00 19.94 -35.85
C GLY A 18 -18.47 19.93 -35.90
N ALA A 19 -17.90 19.41 -37.00
CA ALA A 19 -16.63 19.92 -37.58
C ALA A 19 -16.96 21.14 -38.48
N PRO A 20 -16.04 22.04 -38.93
CA PRO A 20 -14.80 21.69 -39.65
C PRO A 20 -13.57 22.64 -39.44
N GLY A 21 -12.44 22.31 -40.08
CA GLY A 21 -11.35 23.25 -40.40
C GLY A 21 -9.93 22.75 -40.08
N THR A 22 -9.38 21.80 -40.83
CA THR A 22 -8.32 21.98 -41.86
C THR A 22 -7.03 22.69 -41.40
N ALA A 23 -5.92 21.94 -41.32
CA ALA A 23 -4.63 22.31 -41.92
C ALA A 23 -3.71 21.09 -41.96
N ALA A 24 -3.42 20.63 -43.17
CA ALA A 24 -2.44 19.59 -43.47
C ALA A 24 -1.01 20.13 -43.31
N ALA A 25 -0.13 19.33 -42.74
CA ALA A 25 1.31 19.49 -42.90
C ALA A 25 1.93 18.11 -43.09
N GLU A 26 2.36 17.86 -44.32
CA GLU A 26 3.08 16.68 -44.77
C GLU A 26 4.40 16.54 -44.00
N HIS A 27 4.65 15.36 -43.40
CA HIS A 27 6.00 14.99 -43.01
C HIS A 27 6.40 13.71 -43.73
N ARG A 28 7.26 13.90 -44.75
CA ARG A 28 7.88 12.86 -45.57
C ARG A 28 8.56 11.81 -44.71
N SER A 29 8.17 10.56 -44.92
CA SER A 29 8.83 9.36 -44.41
C SER A 29 10.14 9.14 -45.18
N ARG A 30 11.29 9.27 -44.52
CA ARG A 30 12.59 8.79 -45.02
C ARG A 30 12.78 7.35 -44.55
N MET A 31 12.74 6.42 -45.49
CA MET A 31 13.19 5.03 -45.32
C MET A 31 14.69 5.00 -45.00
N PRO A 32 15.17 4.22 -44.01
CA PRO A 32 16.58 3.89 -43.90
C PRO A 32 16.92 2.70 -44.81
N SER A 33 18.04 2.85 -45.51
CA SER A 33 18.70 1.89 -46.38
C SER A 33 19.00 0.55 -45.69
N ALA A 34 18.77 -0.54 -46.44
CA ALA A 34 19.23 -1.88 -46.09
C ALA A 34 20.76 -1.91 -45.97
N ALA A 35 21.25 -2.39 -44.83
CA ALA A 35 22.64 -2.78 -44.62
C ALA A 35 22.68 -4.29 -44.38
N THR A 36 23.26 -4.97 -45.37
CA THR A 36 23.98 -6.25 -45.39
C THR A 36 24.01 -7.10 -44.11
N GLY A 37 23.65 -8.37 -44.28
CA GLY A 37 23.46 -9.35 -43.22
C GLY A 37 24.75 -9.85 -42.56
N GLY A 38 24.65 -10.05 -41.25
CA GLY A 38 25.48 -10.96 -40.48
C GLY A 38 24.62 -12.17 -40.08
N HIS A 39 25.11 -13.37 -40.36
CA HIS A 39 24.48 -14.62 -39.94
C HIS A 39 24.41 -14.67 -38.42
N ALA A 40 23.20 -14.75 -37.86
CA ALA A 40 22.96 -14.98 -36.45
C ALA A 40 22.88 -16.50 -36.20
N ASP A 41 23.71 -16.97 -35.29
CA ASP A 41 23.79 -18.32 -34.75
C ASP A 41 22.45 -18.71 -34.07
N PRO A 42 21.77 -19.80 -34.46
CA PRO A 42 20.42 -20.11 -33.99
C PRO A 42 20.36 -20.69 -32.56
N ASP A 43 21.50 -20.96 -31.91
CA ASP A 43 21.55 -21.64 -30.59
C ASP A 43 22.01 -20.75 -29.41
N GLY A 44 21.92 -19.42 -29.54
CA GLY A 44 22.16 -18.50 -28.43
C GLY A 44 21.01 -18.54 -27.40
N PRO A 45 21.27 -18.57 -26.08
CA PRO A 45 20.22 -18.53 -25.07
C PRO A 45 19.36 -17.29 -25.28
N SER A 46 18.05 -17.50 -25.45
CA SER A 46 17.06 -16.44 -25.60
C SER A 46 17.27 -15.40 -24.49
N PRO A 47 17.36 -14.09 -24.79
CA PRO A 47 17.56 -13.08 -23.77
C PRO A 47 16.38 -13.17 -22.80
N VAL A 48 16.66 -13.57 -21.56
CA VAL A 48 15.71 -13.49 -20.45
C VAL A 48 15.20 -12.05 -20.45
N ARG A 49 13.95 -11.84 -20.88
CA ARG A 49 13.35 -10.51 -20.92
C ARG A 49 13.48 -9.93 -19.52
N ALA A 50 14.32 -8.90 -19.39
CA ALA A 50 14.48 -8.19 -18.13
C ALA A 50 13.08 -7.77 -17.67
N ARG A 51 12.60 -8.36 -16.56
CA ARG A 51 11.30 -8.01 -15.97
C ARG A 51 11.33 -6.50 -15.75
N ALA A 52 10.40 -5.77 -16.36
CA ALA A 52 10.32 -4.33 -16.18
C ALA A 52 10.18 -4.04 -14.68
N VAL A 53 11.16 -3.32 -14.11
CA VAL A 53 11.15 -2.97 -12.68
C VAL A 53 10.05 -1.95 -12.45
N ILE A 54 8.90 -2.41 -11.97
CA ILE A 54 7.79 -1.55 -11.58
C ILE A 54 8.23 -0.79 -10.32
N ARG A 55 8.41 0.53 -10.45
CA ARG A 55 8.68 1.40 -9.31
C ARG A 55 7.34 1.92 -8.76
N PRO A 56 6.97 1.55 -7.52
CA PRO A 56 5.70 1.96 -6.96
C PRO A 56 5.69 3.47 -6.72
N LEU A 57 4.50 4.05 -6.75
CA LEU A 57 4.31 5.49 -6.55
C LEU A 57 4.23 5.82 -5.06
N VAL A 58 5.08 6.75 -4.63
CA VAL A 58 4.94 7.48 -3.37
C VAL A 58 4.44 8.89 -3.71
N VAL A 59 3.40 9.35 -3.02
CA VAL A 59 2.96 10.75 -3.14
C VAL A 59 3.37 11.54 -1.90
N VAL A 60 3.88 12.75 -2.13
CA VAL A 60 4.18 13.72 -1.08
C VAL A 60 3.20 14.87 -1.23
N ARG A 61 2.59 15.31 -0.12
CA ARG A 61 1.67 16.45 -0.15
C ARG A 61 1.69 17.24 1.15
N ALA A 62 1.24 18.48 1.05
CA ALA A 62 1.00 19.32 2.20
C ALA A 62 -0.34 18.97 2.87
N LEU A 63 -0.38 19.02 4.19
CA LEU A 63 -1.59 19.12 5.00
C LEU A 63 -1.54 20.48 5.71
N GLY A 64 -2.31 21.45 5.20
CA GLY A 64 -2.17 22.86 5.58
C GLY A 64 -1.05 23.60 4.84
N HIS A 65 -0.62 24.73 5.40
CA HIS A 65 0.33 25.63 4.71
C HIS A 65 1.78 25.13 4.80
N VAL A 66 2.25 24.48 3.74
CA VAL A 66 3.64 24.05 3.58
C VAL A 66 4.19 24.55 2.25
N GLY A 67 5.31 25.26 2.30
CA GLY A 67 5.96 25.78 1.10
C GLY A 67 6.45 24.67 0.16
N ALA A 68 6.26 24.88 -1.15
CA ALA A 68 6.58 23.88 -2.17
C ALA A 68 8.05 23.41 -2.18
N ALA A 69 8.97 24.21 -1.63
CA ALA A 69 10.38 23.81 -1.48
C ALA A 69 10.55 22.62 -0.52
N HIS A 70 9.77 22.55 0.57
CA HIS A 70 9.78 21.40 1.49
C HIS A 70 9.29 20.13 0.79
N LEU A 71 8.19 20.23 0.03
CA LEU A 71 7.62 19.10 -0.72
C LEU A 71 8.62 18.56 -1.76
N ARG A 72 9.26 19.47 -2.52
CA ARG A 72 10.31 19.09 -3.49
C ARG A 72 11.51 18.45 -2.82
N HIS A 73 11.94 18.96 -1.67
CA HIS A 73 13.05 18.40 -0.91
C HIS A 73 12.75 16.99 -0.40
N ALA A 74 11.57 16.76 0.17
CA ALA A 74 11.10 15.44 0.58
C ALA A 74 11.06 14.46 -0.61
N CYS A 75 10.50 14.89 -1.73
CA CYS A 75 10.39 14.02 -2.90
C CYS A 75 11.76 13.66 -3.51
N ARG A 76 12.68 14.63 -3.63
CA ARG A 76 14.08 14.38 -4.05
C ARG A 76 14.80 13.43 -3.11
N THR A 77 14.57 13.59 -1.81
CA THR A 77 15.15 12.70 -0.78
C THR A 77 14.71 11.26 -0.99
N ILE A 78 13.41 11.03 -1.18
CA ILE A 78 12.84 9.69 -1.41
C ILE A 78 13.46 9.08 -2.67
N LEU A 79 13.46 9.82 -3.79
CA LEU A 79 14.01 9.36 -5.07
C LEU A 79 15.51 9.01 -5.00
N ALA A 80 16.27 9.70 -4.15
CA ALA A 80 17.70 9.50 -4.03
C ALA A 80 18.08 8.22 -3.25
N ARG A 81 17.17 7.67 -2.42
CA ARG A 81 17.50 6.56 -1.51
C ARG A 81 16.60 5.34 -1.65
N TYR A 82 15.37 5.50 -2.14
CA TYR A 82 14.40 4.40 -2.31
C TYR A 82 14.07 4.18 -3.78
N PRO A 83 14.00 2.91 -4.25
CA PRO A 83 13.76 2.60 -5.67
C PRO A 83 12.27 2.72 -6.02
N VAL A 84 11.73 3.92 -5.85
CA VAL A 84 10.31 4.26 -6.04
C VAL A 84 10.17 5.42 -7.04
N ARG A 85 8.94 5.69 -7.48
CA ARG A 85 8.59 6.99 -8.07
C ARG A 85 8.06 7.89 -6.97
N CYS A 86 8.24 9.19 -7.14
CA CYS A 86 7.70 10.18 -6.23
C CYS A 86 7.06 11.32 -7.00
N GLU A 87 5.83 11.67 -6.61
CA GLU A 87 5.08 12.78 -7.18
C GLU A 87 4.58 13.69 -6.06
N ILE A 88 4.49 15.00 -6.34
CA ILE A 88 3.87 15.95 -5.42
C ILE A 88 2.41 16.05 -5.78
N ALA A 89 1.53 15.65 -4.87
CA ALA A 89 0.09 15.68 -5.08
C ALA A 89 -0.53 17.00 -4.58
N PRO A 90 -1.76 17.36 -5.01
CA PRO A 90 -2.46 18.53 -4.50
C PRO A 90 -2.53 18.54 -2.96
N PRO A 91 -2.48 19.73 -2.33
CA PRO A 91 -2.49 19.87 -0.88
C PRO A 91 -3.84 19.45 -0.31
N ARG A 92 -3.82 18.99 0.94
CA ARG A 92 -5.00 18.75 1.77
C ARG A 92 -5.31 19.98 2.61
N ASP A 93 -6.60 20.20 2.81
CA ASP A 93 -7.09 21.22 3.73
C ASP A 93 -6.66 20.87 5.16
N VAL A 94 -6.16 21.85 5.90
CA VAL A 94 -5.78 21.72 7.31
C VAL A 94 -6.98 21.30 8.18
N MET A 95 -8.21 21.60 7.73
CA MET A 95 -9.45 21.20 8.41
C MET A 95 -9.61 19.67 8.53
N GLN A 96 -8.94 18.88 7.69
CA GLN A 96 -8.91 17.42 7.83
C GLN A 96 -8.25 16.96 9.14
N ALA A 97 -7.42 17.81 9.76
CA ALA A 97 -6.80 17.53 11.06
C ALA A 97 -7.66 17.93 12.26
N MET A 98 -8.75 18.68 12.08
CA MET A 98 -9.58 19.16 13.19
C MET A 98 -10.11 18.05 14.10
N PRO A 99 -10.61 16.90 13.58
CA PRO A 99 -11.11 15.83 14.45
C PRO A 99 -10.01 15.19 15.33
N ALA A 100 -8.74 15.41 14.99
CA ALA A 100 -7.58 14.94 15.73
C ALA A 100 -6.96 16.03 16.62
N TRP A 101 -7.52 17.25 16.64
CA TRP A 101 -6.99 18.35 17.44
C TRP A 101 -7.26 18.14 18.94
N ASN A 102 -6.23 18.35 19.75
CA ASN A 102 -6.31 18.35 21.19
C ASN A 102 -6.07 19.77 21.71
N ASP A 103 -7.13 20.39 22.25
CA ASP A 103 -7.10 21.78 22.71
C ASP A 103 -6.11 22.01 23.87
N ALA A 104 -6.12 21.12 24.87
CA ALA A 104 -5.25 21.22 26.04
C ALA A 104 -3.76 21.15 25.67
N ARG A 105 -3.41 20.34 24.65
CA ARG A 105 -2.03 20.20 24.16
C ARG A 105 -1.67 21.24 23.10
N ARG A 106 -2.67 21.81 22.43
CA ARG A 106 -2.50 22.57 21.18
C ARG A 106 -1.72 21.78 20.12
N GLN A 107 -2.02 20.49 20.03
CA GLN A 107 -1.35 19.53 19.14
C GLN A 107 -2.38 18.62 18.47
N VAL A 108 -1.97 17.94 17.39
CA VAL A 108 -2.76 16.93 16.71
C VAL A 108 -2.37 15.53 17.21
N ASP A 109 -3.36 14.70 17.53
CA ASP A 109 -3.16 13.28 17.78
C ASP A 109 -2.81 12.58 16.46
N GLY A 110 -1.56 12.12 16.34
CA GLY A 110 -1.06 11.52 15.12
C GLY A 110 -1.81 10.25 14.71
N ARG A 111 -2.33 9.47 15.67
CA ARG A 111 -3.05 8.22 15.35
C ARG A 111 -4.41 8.52 14.76
N VAL A 112 -5.15 9.45 15.38
CA VAL A 112 -6.45 9.88 14.86
C VAL A 112 -6.28 10.53 13.49
N LEU A 113 -5.21 11.32 13.29
CA LEU A 113 -4.92 11.92 11.99
C LEU A 113 -4.57 10.86 10.92
N LEU A 114 -3.78 9.83 11.24
CA LEU A 114 -3.49 8.74 10.29
C LEU A 114 -4.77 8.02 9.85
N ASP A 115 -5.69 7.73 10.78
CA ASP A 115 -6.97 7.10 10.46
C ASP A 115 -7.81 7.97 9.52
N ARG A 116 -7.82 9.30 9.71
CA ARG A 116 -8.52 10.23 8.81
C ARG A 116 -7.87 10.30 7.43
N LEU A 117 -6.55 10.38 7.36
CA LEU A 117 -5.83 10.47 6.09
C LEU A 117 -5.91 9.18 5.29
N PHE A 118 -6.10 8.02 5.94
CA PHE A 118 -6.32 6.74 5.28
C PHE A 118 -7.59 6.74 4.41
N VAL A 119 -8.70 7.28 4.91
CA VAL A 119 -9.99 7.27 4.18
C VAL A 119 -9.90 8.02 2.85
N ASP A 120 -9.25 9.17 2.84
CA ASP A 120 -9.20 10.06 1.68
C ASP A 120 -7.95 9.84 0.80
N ARG A 121 -7.20 8.75 0.98
CA ARG A 121 -5.90 8.57 0.33
C ARG A 121 -6.00 8.27 -1.16
N THR A 122 -4.95 8.64 -1.91
CA THR A 122 -4.82 8.29 -3.33
C THR A 122 -4.55 6.79 -3.54
N ASP A 123 -4.58 6.33 -4.80
CA ASP A 123 -4.20 4.96 -5.18
C ASP A 123 -2.65 4.76 -5.24
N ALA A 124 -1.86 5.73 -4.76
CA ALA A 124 -0.42 5.57 -4.58
C ALA A 124 -0.11 4.53 -3.50
N LEU A 125 1.02 3.84 -3.62
CA LEU A 125 1.43 2.84 -2.63
C LEU A 125 1.63 3.48 -1.26
N VAL A 126 2.36 4.60 -1.19
CA VAL A 126 2.58 5.35 0.05
C VAL A 126 2.13 6.80 -0.13
N GLU A 127 1.50 7.36 0.90
CA GLU A 127 1.15 8.78 0.96
C GLU A 127 1.82 9.45 2.17
N VAL A 128 2.65 10.47 1.90
CA VAL A 128 3.39 11.24 2.92
C VAL A 128 2.80 12.64 3.03
N ASN A 129 2.37 12.99 4.23
CA ASN A 129 1.74 14.27 4.53
C ASN A 129 2.67 15.13 5.37
N LEU A 130 3.18 16.20 4.79
CA LEU A 130 3.95 17.23 5.48
C LEU A 130 2.99 18.25 6.07
N THR A 131 3.12 18.54 7.37
CA THR A 131 2.20 19.45 8.08
C THR A 131 2.97 20.45 8.95
N PRO A 132 2.55 21.72 9.04
CA PRO A 132 3.11 22.65 10.02
C PRO A 132 2.57 22.40 11.43
N LEU A 133 1.57 21.54 11.60
CA LEU A 133 0.95 21.24 12.89
C LEU A 133 1.89 20.38 13.75
N ASP A 134 1.93 20.67 15.04
CA ASP A 134 2.67 19.86 16.02
C ASP A 134 1.88 18.59 16.33
N VAL A 135 2.56 17.44 16.36
CA VAL A 135 1.92 16.11 16.42
C VAL A 135 2.39 15.37 17.67
N TYR A 136 1.50 14.64 18.33
CA TYR A 136 1.83 13.77 19.44
C TYR A 136 1.29 12.35 19.24
N GLU A 137 1.83 11.39 20.00
CA GLU A 137 1.34 10.01 20.03
C GLU A 137 1.21 9.51 21.48
N GLY A 138 -0.02 9.24 21.92
CA GLY A 138 -0.29 8.70 23.26
C GLY A 138 0.25 9.61 24.37
N ALA A 139 1.09 9.07 25.24
CA ALA A 139 1.67 9.83 26.35
C ALA A 139 2.90 10.66 25.96
N ARG A 140 3.42 10.55 24.73
CA ARG A 140 4.61 11.31 24.32
C ARG A 140 4.30 12.81 24.28
N PRO A 141 5.28 13.67 24.60
CA PRO A 141 5.09 15.12 24.53
C PRO A 141 4.89 15.58 23.07
N PHE A 142 5.61 14.97 22.13
CA PHE A 142 5.46 15.18 20.69
C PHE A 142 6.10 14.01 19.92
N VAL A 143 5.89 13.98 18.61
CA VAL A 143 6.62 13.15 17.65
C VAL A 143 6.95 13.99 16.42
N PHE A 144 8.07 13.69 15.76
CA PHE A 144 8.43 14.37 14.50
C PHE A 144 7.68 13.82 13.28
N GLY A 145 7.22 12.57 13.38
CA GLY A 145 6.46 11.90 12.37
C GLY A 145 5.74 10.69 12.94
N LEU A 146 4.85 10.14 12.13
CA LEU A 146 4.16 8.89 12.43
C LEU A 146 3.74 8.23 11.12
N ALA A 147 3.97 6.93 11.00
CA ALA A 147 3.56 6.16 9.83
C ALA A 147 2.82 4.87 10.21
N SER A 148 1.84 4.52 9.39
CA SER A 148 1.18 3.22 9.44
C SER A 148 1.86 2.27 8.47
N LEU A 149 2.35 1.13 8.97
CA LEU A 149 3.00 0.09 8.17
C LEU A 149 2.02 -0.59 7.19
N SER A 150 0.75 -0.70 7.59
CA SER A 150 -0.30 -1.37 6.84
C SER A 150 -1.11 -0.40 5.99
N ASP A 151 -1.49 0.74 6.56
CA ASP A 151 -2.28 1.73 5.84
C ASP A 151 -1.42 2.60 4.91
N ARG A 152 -0.08 2.49 4.98
CA ARG A 152 0.91 3.17 4.14
C ARG A 152 0.71 4.69 4.02
N VAL A 153 0.19 5.29 5.08
CA VAL A 153 0.11 6.72 5.24
C VAL A 153 1.15 7.14 6.28
N ALA A 154 1.86 8.21 5.98
CA ALA A 154 2.85 8.83 6.85
C ALA A 154 2.53 10.30 7.06
N ILE A 155 2.89 10.81 8.24
CA ILE A 155 2.84 12.22 8.62
C ILE A 155 4.25 12.62 9.01
N VAL A 156 4.69 13.79 8.55
CA VAL A 156 5.92 14.44 9.01
C VAL A 156 5.55 15.86 9.48
N SER A 157 5.75 16.12 10.77
CA SER A 157 5.52 17.43 11.38
C SER A 157 6.73 18.33 11.15
N LEU A 158 6.49 19.53 10.64
CA LEU A 158 7.49 20.57 10.47
C LEU A 158 7.61 21.49 11.70
N ALA A 159 6.67 21.43 12.64
CA ALA A 159 6.54 22.36 13.76
C ALA A 159 7.80 22.47 14.63
N ARG A 160 8.57 21.39 14.72
CA ARG A 160 9.81 21.30 15.51
C ARG A 160 11.05 21.06 14.63
N VAL A 161 10.90 21.22 13.32
CA VAL A 161 11.93 20.95 12.31
C VAL A 161 12.44 22.23 11.67
N THR A 162 11.55 23.21 11.45
CA THR A 162 11.86 24.49 10.79
C THR A 162 10.96 25.60 11.35
N ASP A 163 11.52 26.78 11.52
CA ASP A 163 10.75 28.01 11.78
C ASP A 163 10.31 28.71 10.47
N ASN A 164 10.84 28.24 9.32
CA ASN A 164 10.52 28.78 8.00
C ASN A 164 9.55 27.85 7.27
N ALA A 165 8.29 28.24 7.17
CA ALA A 165 7.26 27.46 6.47
C ALA A 165 7.44 27.46 4.93
N SER A 166 8.09 28.46 4.35
CA SER A 166 8.21 28.63 2.89
C SER A 166 9.32 27.77 2.27
N ARG A 167 10.48 27.67 2.93
CA ARG A 167 11.61 26.87 2.44
C ARG A 167 12.51 26.36 3.57
N PRO A 168 13.13 25.18 3.40
CA PRO A 168 14.10 24.69 4.36
C PRO A 168 15.44 25.42 4.20
N ASP A 169 16.05 25.77 5.33
CA ASP A 169 17.48 26.07 5.42
C ASP A 169 18.32 24.78 5.47
N ALA A 170 19.64 24.89 5.59
CA ALA A 170 20.53 23.72 5.59
C ALA A 170 20.22 22.72 6.72
N ARG A 171 19.88 23.22 7.93
CA ARG A 171 19.62 22.39 9.11
C ARG A 171 18.27 21.69 9.00
N SER A 172 17.21 22.43 8.73
CA SER A 172 15.87 21.89 8.51
C SER A 172 15.80 20.96 7.30
N ALA A 173 16.55 21.22 6.22
CA ALA A 173 16.68 20.30 5.10
C ALA A 173 17.33 18.96 5.52
N ASN A 174 18.36 19.01 6.37
CA ASN A 174 19.00 17.81 6.89
C ASN A 174 18.04 16.99 7.78
N ARG A 175 17.33 17.64 8.71
CA ARG A 175 16.33 16.99 9.57
C ARG A 175 15.17 16.40 8.75
N LEU A 176 14.59 17.18 7.83
CA LEU A 176 13.49 16.75 6.97
C LEU A 176 13.88 15.53 6.12
N ARG A 177 15.12 15.49 5.62
CA ARG A 177 15.63 14.33 4.88
C ARG A 177 15.50 13.05 5.71
N LYS A 178 15.99 13.07 6.95
CA LYS A 178 16.04 11.90 7.83
C LYS A 178 14.64 11.45 8.23
N LEU A 179 13.79 12.40 8.61
CA LEU A 179 12.39 12.13 8.96
C LEU A 179 11.61 11.53 7.80
N VAL A 180 11.71 12.11 6.59
CA VAL A 180 11.01 11.57 5.42
C VAL A 180 11.48 10.16 5.10
N LEU A 181 12.78 9.89 5.13
CA LEU A 181 13.29 8.53 4.91
C LEU A 181 12.79 7.56 5.98
N HIS A 182 12.83 7.96 7.25
CA HIS A 182 12.36 7.16 8.37
C HIS A 182 10.87 6.78 8.22
N GLU A 183 10.00 7.77 8.05
CA GLU A 183 8.55 7.54 7.98
C GLU A 183 8.13 6.81 6.70
N VAL A 184 8.78 7.08 5.57
CA VAL A 184 8.54 6.32 4.33
C VAL A 184 9.05 4.89 4.47
N GLY A 185 10.17 4.67 5.16
CA GLY A 185 10.67 3.34 5.48
C GLY A 185 9.63 2.54 6.27
N HIS A 186 9.02 3.15 7.29
CA HIS A 186 7.89 2.56 8.02
C HIS A 186 6.69 2.28 7.11
N ALA A 187 6.26 3.22 6.27
CA ALA A 187 5.14 3.00 5.36
C ALA A 187 5.40 1.90 4.30
N LEU A 188 6.67 1.60 4.03
CA LEU A 188 7.12 0.49 3.18
C LEU A 188 7.36 -0.81 3.95
N GLY A 189 7.14 -0.82 5.26
CA GLY A 189 7.14 -2.02 6.11
C GLY A 189 8.44 -2.25 6.88
N LEU A 190 9.36 -1.30 6.92
CA LEU A 190 10.53 -1.37 7.80
C LEU A 190 10.12 -1.10 9.25
N GLY A 191 10.68 -1.85 10.19
CA GLY A 191 10.63 -1.51 11.61
C GLY A 191 11.76 -0.56 12.00
N HIS A 192 11.81 -0.20 13.29
CA HIS A 192 13.01 0.42 13.85
C HIS A 192 14.19 -0.56 13.78
N HIS A 193 15.39 -0.03 13.58
CA HIS A 193 16.61 -0.81 13.58
C HIS A 193 17.66 -0.15 14.48
N ASP A 194 18.13 -0.90 15.47
CA ASP A 194 19.14 -0.44 16.43
C ASP A 194 20.55 -0.52 15.82
N ASP A 195 20.78 0.32 14.82
CA ASP A 195 22.06 0.47 14.13
C ASP A 195 22.39 1.98 14.09
N PRO A 196 23.53 2.40 14.68
CA PRO A 196 23.87 3.82 14.78
C PRO A 196 24.08 4.48 13.41
N SER A 197 24.30 3.69 12.36
CA SER A 197 24.47 4.11 10.96
C SER A 197 23.18 4.05 10.14
N CYS A 198 22.05 3.65 10.73
CA CYS A 198 20.77 3.54 10.04
C CYS A 198 19.82 4.71 10.33
N VAL A 199 19.17 5.23 9.29
CA VAL A 199 18.09 6.23 9.40
C VAL A 199 16.82 5.66 10.08
N MET A 200 16.67 4.34 10.12
CA MET A 200 15.58 3.65 10.83
C MET A 200 15.84 3.49 12.33
N ARG A 201 16.91 4.07 12.87
CA ARG A 201 17.12 4.14 14.32
C ARG A 201 16.09 5.08 14.96
N ARG A 202 15.80 4.87 16.24
CA ARG A 202 14.86 5.72 16.96
C ARG A 202 15.57 6.99 17.43
N ASP A 203 15.20 8.13 16.85
CA ASP A 203 15.67 9.46 17.24
C ASP A 203 14.55 10.22 17.95
N GLY A 204 14.80 10.63 19.20
CA GLY A 204 13.78 11.20 20.08
C GLY A 204 13.88 12.71 20.30
N THR A 205 14.98 13.35 19.87
CA THR A 205 15.20 14.80 20.10
C THR A 205 15.66 15.51 18.83
N PRO A 206 15.45 16.84 18.72
CA PRO A 206 15.91 17.60 17.57
C PRO A 206 17.43 17.50 17.35
N GLU A 207 18.20 17.41 18.43
CA GLU A 207 19.66 17.31 18.41
C GLU A 207 20.12 15.92 17.93
N SER A 208 19.39 14.87 18.32
CA SER A 208 19.67 13.51 17.83
C SER A 208 19.40 13.41 16.33
N LEU A 209 18.37 14.12 15.83
CA LEU A 209 18.13 14.24 14.38
C LEU A 209 19.27 14.94 13.65
N ASP A 210 19.96 15.93 14.21
CA ASP A 210 21.07 16.61 13.52
C ASP A 210 22.26 15.67 13.29
N SER A 211 22.51 14.75 14.23
CA SER A 211 23.58 13.75 14.15
C SER A 211 23.16 12.43 13.49
N ALA A 212 21.88 12.25 13.18
CA ALA A 212 21.38 11.00 12.64
C ALA A 212 21.90 10.65 11.23
N PRO A 213 22.05 9.36 10.91
CA PRO A 213 22.39 8.93 9.56
C PRO A 213 21.34 9.38 8.55
N ASP A 214 21.79 9.59 7.32
CA ASP A 214 20.89 10.01 6.24
C ASP A 214 20.50 8.87 5.29
N ALA A 215 20.82 7.62 5.64
CA ALA A 215 20.60 6.43 4.83
C ALA A 215 20.07 5.24 5.65
N PRO A 216 19.25 4.35 5.06
CA PRO A 216 19.09 3.00 5.60
C PRO A 216 20.44 2.25 5.55
N CYS A 217 20.76 1.48 6.58
CA CYS A 217 21.92 0.58 6.55
C CYS A 217 21.70 -0.60 5.56
N ALA A 218 22.73 -1.43 5.35
CA ALA A 218 22.67 -2.51 4.35
C ALA A 218 21.50 -3.49 4.60
N ALA A 219 21.26 -3.87 5.86
CA ALA A 219 20.16 -4.76 6.22
C ALA A 219 18.79 -4.14 5.91
N CYS A 220 18.58 -2.87 6.26
CA CYS A 220 17.34 -2.17 5.96
C CYS A 220 17.14 -1.96 4.45
N ARG A 221 18.21 -1.76 3.68
CA ARG A 221 18.12 -1.68 2.20
C ARG A 221 17.66 -3.00 1.60
N HIS A 222 18.25 -4.11 2.03
CA HIS A 222 17.87 -5.43 1.54
C HIS A 222 16.42 -5.78 1.89
N GLU A 223 16.00 -5.52 3.14
CA GLU A 223 14.61 -5.72 3.54
C GLU A 223 13.67 -4.80 2.76
N LEU A 224 14.07 -3.55 2.49
CA LEU A 224 13.28 -2.63 1.68
C LEU A 224 13.08 -3.12 0.25
N GLU A 225 14.14 -3.63 -0.39
CA GLU A 225 14.06 -4.21 -1.75
C GLU A 225 13.09 -5.40 -1.78
N ARG A 226 13.24 -6.33 -0.83
CA ARG A 226 12.33 -7.48 -0.68
C ARG A 226 10.88 -7.06 -0.45
N ARG A 227 10.65 -6.03 0.35
CA ARG A 227 9.31 -5.46 0.57
C ARG A 227 8.77 -4.84 -0.70
N LEU A 228 9.56 -4.04 -1.41
CA LEU A 228 9.13 -3.38 -2.64
C LEU A 228 8.79 -4.39 -3.73
N GLU A 229 9.50 -5.51 -3.84
CA GLU A 229 9.13 -6.60 -4.75
C GLU A 229 7.72 -7.13 -4.47
N LEU A 230 7.39 -7.36 -3.20
CA LEU A 230 6.06 -7.80 -2.77
C LEU A 230 4.98 -6.73 -2.99
N LEU A 231 5.37 -5.45 -2.89
CA LEU A 231 4.44 -4.32 -2.92
C LEU A 231 4.23 -3.71 -4.31
N SER A 232 5.06 -4.08 -5.28
CA SER A 232 5.02 -3.52 -6.63
C SER A 232 3.99 -4.21 -7.54
N HIS A 233 3.16 -5.09 -6.98
CA HIS A 233 2.07 -5.75 -7.71
C HIS A 233 0.98 -4.75 -8.10
N PRO A 234 0.50 -4.72 -9.36
CA PRO A 234 -0.66 -3.92 -9.74
C PRO A 234 -1.86 -4.20 -8.82
N GLY A 235 -2.49 -3.12 -8.32
CA GLY A 235 -3.62 -3.26 -7.40
C GLY A 235 -3.26 -3.46 -5.92
N GLN A 236 -1.97 -3.54 -5.56
CA GLN A 236 -1.56 -3.68 -4.15
C GLN A 236 -2.16 -2.62 -3.22
N ALA A 237 -2.24 -1.35 -3.67
CA ALA A 237 -2.85 -0.27 -2.91
C ALA A 237 -4.33 -0.55 -2.56
N TYR A 238 -5.06 -1.28 -3.41
CA TYR A 238 -6.43 -1.72 -3.11
C TYR A 238 -6.45 -2.81 -2.04
N VAL A 239 -5.52 -3.77 -2.08
CA VAL A 239 -5.40 -4.81 -1.04
C VAL A 239 -5.14 -4.17 0.32
N ASP A 240 -4.22 -3.21 0.39
CA ASP A 240 -3.92 -2.51 1.64
C ASP A 240 -5.12 -1.71 2.14
N ARG A 241 -5.88 -1.07 1.23
CA ARG A 241 -7.11 -0.36 1.58
C ARG A 241 -8.20 -1.29 2.09
N VAL A 242 -8.42 -2.43 1.43
CA VAL A 242 -9.37 -3.45 1.89
C VAL A 242 -9.00 -3.95 3.28
N ARG A 243 -7.73 -4.30 3.51
CA ARG A 243 -7.24 -4.71 4.85
C ARG A 243 -7.44 -3.60 5.89
N GLY A 244 -7.16 -2.35 5.53
CA GLY A 244 -7.34 -1.20 6.42
C GLY A 244 -8.79 -1.01 6.86
N HIS A 245 -9.75 -1.12 5.94
CA HIS A 245 -11.18 -1.03 6.26
C HIS A 245 -11.67 -2.24 7.07
N LEU A 246 -11.29 -3.45 6.68
CA LEU A 246 -11.64 -4.67 7.42
C LEU A 246 -11.14 -4.62 8.87
N ALA A 247 -9.91 -4.15 9.08
CA ALA A 247 -9.36 -3.98 10.41
C ALA A 247 -10.11 -2.93 11.26
N ARG A 248 -10.83 -1.99 10.62
CA ARG A 248 -11.70 -1.00 11.27
C ARG A 248 -13.15 -1.47 11.40
N GLY A 249 -13.50 -2.66 10.89
CA GLY A 249 -14.87 -3.17 10.86
C GLY A 249 -15.75 -2.53 9.77
N GLU A 250 -15.16 -1.80 8.84
CA GLU A 250 -15.83 -1.06 7.76
C GLU A 250 -16.04 -2.00 6.56
N ILE A 251 -16.92 -2.98 6.72
CA ILE A 251 -17.07 -4.08 5.75
C ILE A 251 -17.57 -3.58 4.38
N GLU A 252 -18.47 -2.59 4.34
CA GLU A 252 -19.00 -2.06 3.09
C GLU A 252 -17.94 -1.30 2.28
N ASP A 253 -17.09 -0.51 2.94
CA ASP A 253 -15.97 0.18 2.27
C ASP A 253 -14.93 -0.82 1.75
N ALA A 254 -14.64 -1.87 2.54
CA ALA A 254 -13.81 -2.97 2.09
C ALA A 254 -14.38 -3.66 0.83
N ARG A 255 -15.69 -3.94 0.80
CA ARG A 255 -16.38 -4.50 -0.37
C ARG A 255 -16.30 -3.57 -1.58
N TYR A 256 -16.54 -2.28 -1.39
CA TYR A 256 -16.43 -1.28 -2.45
C TYR A 256 -15.03 -1.28 -3.09
N HIS A 257 -13.98 -1.27 -2.27
CA HIS A 257 -12.60 -1.28 -2.79
C HIS A 257 -12.20 -2.62 -3.42
N ALA A 258 -12.66 -3.74 -2.87
CA ALA A 258 -12.43 -5.06 -3.46
C ALA A 258 -13.12 -5.19 -4.83
N ALA A 259 -14.38 -4.74 -4.95
CA ALA A 259 -15.11 -4.74 -6.21
C ALA A 259 -14.43 -3.86 -7.27
N ARG A 260 -13.96 -2.67 -6.89
CA ARG A 260 -13.18 -1.80 -7.78
C ARG A 260 -11.88 -2.45 -8.24
N ALA A 261 -11.17 -3.13 -7.34
CA ALA A 261 -9.94 -3.83 -7.67
C ALA A 261 -10.20 -4.99 -8.64
N ALA A 262 -11.18 -5.85 -8.34
CA ALA A 262 -11.59 -6.97 -9.19
C ALA A 262 -12.10 -6.51 -10.57
N HIS A 263 -12.74 -5.35 -10.66
CA HIS A 263 -13.15 -4.78 -11.94
C HIS A 263 -11.96 -4.24 -12.75
N ARG A 264 -11.06 -3.48 -12.11
CA ARG A 264 -9.92 -2.85 -12.78
C ARG A 264 -8.82 -3.84 -13.20
N PHE A 265 -8.67 -4.92 -12.44
CA PHE A 265 -7.63 -5.93 -12.62
C PHE A 265 -8.29 -7.31 -12.75
N SER A 266 -9.27 -7.44 -13.64
CA SER A 266 -10.15 -8.62 -13.76
C SER A 266 -9.45 -9.93 -14.10
N ASP A 267 -8.25 -9.84 -14.66
CA ASP A 267 -7.47 -10.98 -15.14
C ASP A 267 -6.36 -11.36 -14.14
N ASP A 268 -6.22 -10.62 -13.05
CA ASP A 268 -5.18 -10.81 -12.05
C ASP A 268 -5.66 -11.75 -10.93
N ALA A 269 -5.48 -13.05 -11.14
CA ALA A 269 -5.87 -14.05 -10.15
C ALA A 269 -5.09 -13.92 -8.83
N GLY A 270 -3.84 -13.43 -8.87
CA GLY A 270 -3.03 -13.19 -7.67
C GLY A 270 -3.62 -12.08 -6.80
N LEU A 271 -4.12 -11.01 -7.42
CA LEU A 271 -4.84 -9.96 -6.72
C LEU A 271 -6.14 -10.48 -6.07
N LEU A 272 -6.90 -11.31 -6.79
CA LEU A 272 -8.13 -11.93 -6.26
C LEU A 272 -7.84 -12.83 -5.05
N ILE A 273 -6.76 -13.62 -5.10
CA ILE A 273 -6.28 -14.40 -3.94
C ILE A 273 -5.94 -13.48 -2.78
N ALA A 274 -5.18 -12.39 -3.02
CA ALA A 274 -4.78 -11.46 -1.98
C ALA A 274 -5.98 -10.77 -1.30
N LEU A 275 -7.01 -10.41 -2.08
CA LEU A 275 -8.27 -9.87 -1.58
C LEU A 275 -9.06 -10.94 -0.81
N GLY A 276 -9.20 -12.15 -1.36
CA GLY A 276 -9.89 -13.26 -0.71
C GLY A 276 -9.26 -13.61 0.65
N ARG A 277 -7.93 -13.66 0.71
CA ARG A 277 -7.17 -13.82 1.96
C ARG A 277 -7.46 -12.69 2.95
N ALA A 278 -7.54 -11.43 2.50
CA ALA A 278 -7.84 -10.31 3.40
C ALA A 278 -9.22 -10.46 4.07
N PHE A 279 -10.25 -10.87 3.33
CA PHE A 279 -11.57 -11.15 3.91
C PHE A 279 -11.58 -12.39 4.81
N LEU A 280 -10.79 -13.43 4.48
CA LEU A 280 -10.60 -14.61 5.33
C LEU A 280 -9.98 -14.24 6.68
N ASP A 281 -8.89 -13.47 6.66
CA ASP A 281 -8.20 -12.98 7.88
C ASP A 281 -9.16 -12.16 8.76
N ALA A 282 -10.14 -11.47 8.16
CA ALA A 282 -11.18 -10.70 8.84
C ALA A 282 -12.45 -11.51 9.21
N ALA A 283 -12.45 -12.82 8.98
CA ALA A 283 -13.59 -13.73 9.19
C ALA A 283 -14.87 -13.36 8.42
N VAL A 284 -14.74 -12.66 7.28
CA VAL A 284 -15.83 -12.34 6.37
C VAL A 284 -15.91 -13.39 5.27
N LEU A 285 -16.37 -14.58 5.66
CA LEU A 285 -16.09 -15.83 4.94
C LEU A 285 -16.76 -15.93 3.56
N ASN A 286 -17.97 -15.38 3.38
CA ASN A 286 -18.65 -15.45 2.08
C ASN A 286 -17.97 -14.58 1.01
N ASP A 287 -17.48 -13.40 1.38
CA ASP A 287 -16.73 -12.53 0.48
C ASP A 287 -15.37 -13.17 0.12
N ALA A 288 -14.70 -13.77 1.12
CA ALA A 288 -13.48 -14.54 0.90
C ALA A 288 -13.69 -15.68 -0.11
N ILE A 289 -14.70 -16.52 0.10
CA ILE A 289 -15.03 -17.65 -0.79
C ILE A 289 -15.36 -17.13 -2.20
N SER A 290 -16.14 -16.06 -2.33
CA SER A 290 -16.54 -15.52 -3.64
C SER A 290 -15.34 -15.03 -4.46
N LEU A 291 -14.38 -14.36 -3.82
CA LEU A 291 -13.16 -13.89 -4.47
C LEU A 291 -12.23 -15.05 -4.86
N LEU A 292 -12.13 -16.07 -4.02
CA LEU A 292 -11.33 -17.26 -4.28
C LEU A 292 -11.95 -18.14 -5.37
N ASP A 293 -13.28 -18.25 -5.42
CA ASP A 293 -14.02 -18.88 -6.52
C ASP A 293 -13.76 -18.16 -7.83
N LEU A 294 -13.79 -16.82 -7.82
CA LEU A 294 -13.46 -16.04 -9.01
C LEU A 294 -12.01 -16.27 -9.45
N ALA A 295 -11.05 -16.35 -8.52
CA ALA A 295 -9.65 -16.66 -8.83
C ALA A 295 -9.50 -18.06 -9.46
N LEU A 296 -10.15 -19.08 -8.89
CA LEU A 296 -10.13 -20.46 -9.39
C LEU A 296 -10.84 -20.62 -10.72
N HIS A 297 -11.89 -19.84 -10.97
CA HIS A 297 -12.54 -19.81 -12.28
C HIS A 297 -11.61 -19.23 -13.36
N ARG A 298 -10.68 -18.33 -13.01
CA ARG A 298 -9.67 -17.80 -13.93
C ARG A 298 -8.52 -18.79 -14.16
N ASN A 299 -8.04 -19.41 -13.08
CA ASN A 299 -7.02 -20.44 -13.15
C ASN A 299 -7.28 -21.51 -12.06
N PRO A 300 -7.70 -22.72 -12.45
CA PRO A 300 -7.95 -23.82 -11.52
C PRO A 300 -6.70 -24.36 -10.82
N ASP A 301 -5.50 -24.11 -11.35
CA ASP A 301 -4.25 -24.67 -10.84
C ASP A 301 -3.53 -23.72 -9.86
N LEU A 302 -4.31 -23.01 -9.05
CA LEU A 302 -3.82 -22.07 -8.03
C LEU A 302 -3.85 -22.71 -6.64
N ALA A 303 -2.73 -23.28 -6.21
CA ALA A 303 -2.60 -23.94 -4.90
C ALA A 303 -3.04 -23.03 -3.72
N GLU A 304 -2.59 -21.77 -3.71
CA GLU A 304 -2.94 -20.81 -2.64
C GLU A 304 -4.45 -20.49 -2.61
N ALA A 305 -5.11 -20.41 -3.78
CA ALA A 305 -6.54 -20.17 -3.85
C ALA A 305 -7.33 -21.36 -3.27
N HIS A 306 -6.93 -22.58 -3.63
CA HIS A 306 -7.46 -23.81 -3.05
C HIS A 306 -7.29 -23.84 -1.52
N ALA A 307 -6.08 -23.53 -1.03
CA ALA A 307 -5.79 -23.53 0.40
C ALA A 307 -6.64 -22.53 1.19
N TYR A 308 -6.71 -21.27 0.75
CA TYR A 308 -7.51 -20.26 1.43
C TYR A 308 -9.00 -20.55 1.35
N ARG A 309 -9.47 -21.17 0.25
CA ARG A 309 -10.88 -21.54 0.13
C ARG A 309 -11.24 -22.66 1.09
N ALA A 310 -10.35 -23.66 1.24
CA ALA A 310 -10.52 -24.73 2.22
C ALA A 310 -10.67 -24.18 3.65
N LEU A 311 -9.78 -23.28 4.04
CA LEU A 311 -9.84 -22.60 5.35
C LEU A 311 -11.13 -21.78 5.53
N ALA A 312 -11.55 -21.05 4.50
CA ALA A 312 -12.77 -20.24 4.55
C ALA A 312 -14.04 -21.08 4.69
N LEU A 313 -14.11 -22.22 3.99
CA LEU A 313 -15.22 -23.17 4.09
C LEU A 313 -15.28 -23.82 5.47
N GLU A 314 -14.15 -24.31 5.96
CA GLU A 314 -14.08 -24.92 7.28
C GLU A 314 -14.53 -23.95 8.37
N ALA A 315 -14.04 -22.71 8.34
CA ALA A 315 -14.46 -21.67 9.26
C ALA A 315 -15.96 -21.32 9.16
N ARG A 316 -16.57 -21.50 7.98
CA ARG A 316 -17.99 -21.17 7.74
C ARG A 316 -18.92 -22.27 8.27
N GLY A 317 -18.50 -23.53 8.18
CA GLY A 317 -19.14 -24.66 8.86
C GLY A 317 -20.57 -24.98 8.42
N ARG A 318 -21.00 -24.60 7.21
CA ARG A 318 -22.33 -24.98 6.69
C ARG A 318 -22.36 -26.46 6.26
N PRO A 319 -23.55 -27.08 6.15
CA PRO A 319 -23.67 -28.42 5.58
C PRO A 319 -23.00 -28.49 4.20
N GLY A 320 -22.09 -29.44 4.02
CA GLY A 320 -21.30 -29.61 2.79
C GLY A 320 -19.95 -28.88 2.76
N ASP A 321 -19.72 -27.88 3.62
CA ASP A 321 -18.47 -27.12 3.62
C ASP A 321 -17.27 -27.99 3.99
N LEU A 322 -17.43 -28.92 4.94
CA LEU A 322 -16.33 -29.79 5.37
C LEU A 322 -15.83 -30.70 4.23
N ALA A 323 -16.75 -31.28 3.45
CA ALA A 323 -16.39 -32.13 2.32
C ALA A 323 -15.69 -31.31 1.22
N ALA A 324 -16.22 -30.12 0.92
CA ALA A 324 -15.59 -29.20 -0.02
C ALA A 324 -14.22 -28.73 0.48
N ALA A 325 -14.08 -28.40 1.75
CA ALA A 325 -12.82 -27.94 2.35
C ALA A 325 -11.72 -29.00 2.19
N ARG A 326 -12.03 -30.27 2.47
CA ARG A 326 -11.09 -31.39 2.27
C ARG A 326 -10.68 -31.56 0.81
N ALA A 327 -11.63 -31.47 -0.12
CA ALA A 327 -11.32 -31.56 -1.55
C ALA A 327 -10.38 -30.43 -2.01
N HIS A 328 -10.62 -29.20 -1.54
CA HIS A 328 -9.73 -28.08 -1.85
C HIS A 328 -8.37 -28.20 -1.15
N ALA A 329 -8.30 -28.70 0.09
CA ALA A 329 -7.03 -28.92 0.78
C ALA A 329 -6.16 -29.95 0.06
N TRP A 330 -6.74 -31.08 -0.36
CA TRP A 330 -6.04 -32.06 -1.19
C TRP A 330 -5.50 -31.41 -2.47
N ARG A 331 -6.35 -30.69 -3.21
CA ARG A 331 -5.93 -30.07 -4.46
C ARG A 331 -4.81 -29.04 -4.26
N ALA A 332 -4.82 -28.31 -3.15
CA ALA A 332 -3.74 -27.38 -2.82
C ALA A 332 -2.40 -28.12 -2.60
N GLU A 333 -2.41 -29.24 -1.89
CA GLU A 333 -1.23 -30.09 -1.66
C GLU A 333 -0.71 -30.73 -2.96
N GLU A 334 -1.62 -31.24 -3.80
CA GLU A 334 -1.26 -31.84 -5.09
C GLU A 334 -0.55 -30.84 -6.00
N LEU A 335 -0.99 -29.58 -6.00
CA LEU A 335 -0.41 -28.50 -6.79
C LEU A 335 0.88 -27.95 -6.17
N ASP A 336 0.97 -27.87 -4.84
CA ASP A 336 2.14 -27.37 -4.12
C ASP A 336 2.27 -28.06 -2.73
N PRO A 337 3.26 -28.95 -2.55
CA PRO A 337 3.48 -29.70 -1.31
C PRO A 337 3.71 -28.84 -0.06
N ARG A 338 3.95 -27.54 -0.18
CA ARG A 338 4.00 -26.65 1.00
C ARG A 338 2.69 -26.63 1.80
N TRP A 339 1.58 -27.07 1.20
CA TRP A 339 0.25 -27.12 1.81
C TRP A 339 -0.10 -28.48 2.44
N THR A 340 0.81 -29.46 2.46
CA THR A 340 0.58 -30.80 3.05
C THR A 340 0.03 -30.78 4.49
N TYR A 341 0.40 -29.77 5.29
CA TYR A 341 -0.07 -29.63 6.67
C TYR A 341 -1.19 -28.60 6.84
N LEU A 342 -1.94 -28.30 5.77
CA LEU A 342 -3.13 -27.47 5.87
C LEU A 342 -4.19 -28.21 6.68
N GLY A 343 -4.21 -27.92 7.99
CA GLY A 343 -5.05 -28.62 8.97
C GLY A 343 -6.53 -28.29 8.81
N VAL A 344 -7.18 -28.91 7.83
CA VAL A 344 -8.64 -29.01 7.78
C VAL A 344 -9.07 -30.18 8.65
N SER A 345 -9.92 -29.93 9.62
CA SER A 345 -10.32 -30.89 10.66
C SER A 345 -10.86 -32.21 10.07
N GLY A 346 -10.02 -33.24 10.22
CA GLY A 346 -10.27 -34.62 9.81
C GLY A 346 -8.97 -35.41 9.59
N GLU A 347 -8.45 -35.99 10.68
CA GLU A 347 -7.31 -36.94 10.83
C GLU A 347 -5.90 -36.39 11.15
N ALA A 348 -5.59 -35.11 10.99
CA ALA A 348 -4.25 -34.57 11.35
C ALA A 348 -4.24 -33.48 12.45
N ALA A 349 -5.20 -33.52 13.38
CA ALA A 349 -5.31 -32.51 14.46
C ALA A 349 -4.37 -32.75 15.67
N ALA A 350 -3.29 -33.52 15.51
CA ALA A 350 -2.28 -33.68 16.55
C ALA A 350 -0.87 -33.48 15.97
N ARG A 351 -0.26 -32.35 16.37
CA ARG A 351 1.14 -31.93 16.14
C ARG A 351 1.39 -31.05 14.92
N ALA A 352 1.04 -29.78 15.06
CA ALA A 352 1.87 -28.68 14.57
C ALA A 352 1.86 -27.57 15.63
N GLN A 353 2.77 -27.67 16.60
CA GLN A 353 3.24 -26.51 17.34
C GLN A 353 4.37 -25.89 16.52
N GLY A 354 4.14 -24.69 15.99
CA GLY A 354 5.14 -23.88 15.29
C GLY A 354 4.52 -22.58 14.79
N PRO A 355 5.30 -21.49 14.84
CA PRO A 355 5.19 -20.49 15.89
C PRO A 355 3.82 -19.78 15.87
N ARG A 356 3.20 -19.65 17.04
CA ARG A 356 2.18 -18.62 17.25
C ARG A 356 2.85 -17.26 17.05
N GLY A 357 2.72 -16.72 15.84
CA GLY A 357 2.90 -15.30 15.59
C GLY A 357 1.79 -14.57 16.32
N ASP A 358 2.06 -14.19 17.56
CA ASP A 358 1.25 -13.30 18.37
C ASP A 358 1.26 -11.92 17.70
N VAL A 359 0.44 -11.76 16.65
CA VAL A 359 0.30 -10.51 15.92
C VAL A 359 -1.18 -10.30 15.65
N HIS A 360 -1.96 -10.03 16.69
CA HIS A 360 -3.14 -9.14 16.59
C HIS A 360 -3.66 -8.76 17.98
N ARG A 361 -2.79 -8.11 18.76
CA ARG A 361 -3.17 -7.08 19.74
C ARG A 361 -1.90 -6.39 20.24
N ARG A 362 -1.45 -5.36 19.53
CA ARG A 362 -0.88 -4.09 20.05
C ARG A 362 -0.14 -3.33 18.93
N SER A 363 -0.40 -2.02 18.91
CA SER A 363 0.28 -0.93 18.17
C SER A 363 0.20 -0.95 16.63
N ARG A 364 -0.80 -0.25 16.07
CA ARG A 364 -0.90 0.18 14.65
C ARG A 364 0.08 1.30 14.26
N ALA A 365 0.95 1.70 15.16
CA ALA A 365 2.04 2.63 14.93
C ALA A 365 3.31 1.99 15.48
N VAL A 366 4.33 1.86 14.66
CA VAL A 366 5.63 1.38 15.14
C VAL A 366 6.27 2.50 15.95
N ARG A 367 6.58 2.17 17.21
CA ARG A 367 7.02 3.10 18.25
C ARG A 367 8.38 3.69 18.02
#